data_AF-A0A1I7TXW0-F1
#
_entry.id   AF-A0A1I7TXW0-F1
#
_cell.length_a   1.000
_cell.length_b   1.000
_cell.length_c   1.000
_cell.angle_alpha   90.00
_cell.angle_beta   90.00
_cell.angle_gamma   90.00
#
_symmetry.space_group_name_H-M   'P 1'
#
loop_
_entity.id
_entity.type
_entity.pdbx_description
1 polymer ?
#
loop_
_entity_poly.entity_id
_entity_poly.type
_entity_poly.pdbx_seq_one_letter_code
_entity_poly.pdbx_strand_id
1 'polypeptide(L)'
;MWLPKTYLPYEVYLTTGWLAELGVSGIAQFTALGQCLNFIGVSILELFYHRFQAVVVFRSHFHLKLPFYILNIFRIVTLIHISVFIWGRLHPRTLMYQENKRVDLLKKIPYLPEELGCFTVSIAVPEDPNFIITVSIWGVLVALGMTVIISTVIFITQFLKKAQNLSSQTKKLQTMLVLSLVLQV
;
A
#
# COMPACT_ATOMS: atom_id res chain seq x y z
N MET A 1 11.57 -35.00 -14.92
CA MET A 1 10.71 -34.58 -16.05
C MET A 1 10.47 -33.08 -15.89
N TRP A 2 11.01 -32.25 -16.78
CA TRP A 2 10.79 -30.80 -16.72
C TRP A 2 9.47 -30.53 -17.45
N LEU A 3 8.41 -30.22 -16.70
CA LEU A 3 7.16 -29.76 -17.28
C LEU A 3 7.43 -28.41 -17.99
N PRO A 4 6.99 -28.22 -19.24
CA PRO A 4 7.12 -26.93 -19.89
C PRO A 4 6.37 -25.88 -19.06
N LYS A 5 7.09 -24.89 -18.54
CA LYS A 5 6.48 -23.70 -17.95
C LYS A 5 5.88 -22.88 -19.08
N THR A 6 4.59 -23.02 -19.31
CA THR A 6 3.81 -22.08 -20.11
C THR A 6 3.70 -20.79 -19.31
N TYR A 7 4.46 -19.77 -19.71
CA TYR A 7 4.27 -18.42 -19.20
C TYR A 7 2.94 -17.92 -19.74
N LEU A 8 2.02 -17.61 -18.82
CA LEU A 8 0.77 -16.97 -19.20
C LEU A 8 1.10 -15.58 -19.76
N PRO A 9 0.39 -15.13 -20.81
CA PRO A 9 0.60 -13.79 -21.38
C PRO A 9 0.19 -12.65 -20.42
N TYR A 10 -0.37 -12.98 -19.25
CA TYR A 10 -0.85 -12.05 -18.24
C TYR A 10 -0.48 -12.54 -16.85
N GLU A 11 -0.29 -11.61 -15.92
CA GLU A 11 -0.16 -11.92 -14.50
C GLU A 11 -1.53 -12.38 -13.96
N VAL A 12 -1.53 -13.59 -13.40
CA VAL A 12 -2.72 -14.22 -12.86
C VAL A 12 -2.52 -14.42 -11.37
N TYR A 13 -3.49 -13.92 -10.59
CA TYR A 13 -3.54 -14.13 -9.15
C TYR A 13 -4.64 -15.14 -8.86
N LEU A 14 -4.23 -16.36 -8.48
CA LEU A 14 -5.13 -17.36 -7.92
C LEU A 14 -5.25 -17.12 -6.42
N THR A 15 -6.48 -16.92 -5.96
CA THR A 15 -6.76 -16.81 -4.51
C THR A 15 -7.29 -18.13 -3.99
N THR A 16 -6.77 -18.57 -2.84
CA THR A 16 -7.07 -19.86 -2.22
C THR A 16 -7.41 -19.69 -0.74
N GLY A 17 -7.98 -20.72 -0.12
CA GLY A 17 -8.32 -20.74 1.31
C GLY A 17 -9.77 -20.37 1.60
N TRP A 18 -10.10 -20.15 2.88
CA TRP A 18 -11.48 -20.05 3.34
C TRP A 18 -12.31 -18.96 2.66
N LEU A 19 -11.70 -17.82 2.31
CA LEU A 19 -12.41 -16.76 1.58
C LEU A 19 -12.79 -17.21 0.16
N ALA A 20 -11.92 -17.97 -0.51
CA ALA A 20 -12.23 -18.54 -1.82
C ALA A 20 -13.30 -19.64 -1.71
N GLU A 21 -13.25 -20.46 -0.66
CA GLU A 21 -14.27 -21.48 -0.36
C GLU A 21 -15.65 -20.86 -0.04
N LEU A 22 -15.68 -19.69 0.61
CA LEU A 22 -16.89 -18.91 0.87
C LEU A 22 -17.37 -18.11 -0.35
N GLY A 23 -16.73 -18.28 -1.52
CA GLY A 23 -17.15 -17.63 -2.75
C GLY A 23 -16.78 -16.15 -2.83
N VAL A 24 -15.74 -15.69 -2.14
CA VAL A 24 -15.21 -14.32 -2.30
C VAL A 24 -14.31 -14.27 -3.53
N SER A 25 -14.61 -13.37 -4.48
CA SER A 25 -13.84 -13.23 -5.73
C SER A 25 -12.37 -12.94 -5.49
N GLY A 26 -11.48 -13.45 -6.34
CA GLY A 26 -10.03 -13.22 -6.20
C GLY A 26 -9.63 -11.75 -6.26
N ILE A 27 -10.30 -10.95 -7.10
CA ILE A 27 -10.07 -9.51 -7.15
C ILE A 27 -10.40 -8.83 -5.82
N ALA A 28 -11.46 -9.26 -5.14
CA ALA A 28 -11.84 -8.71 -3.83
C ALA A 28 -10.82 -9.05 -2.75
N GLN A 29 -10.30 -10.28 -2.76
CA GLN A 29 -9.27 -10.68 -1.79
C GLN A 29 -7.96 -9.92 -2.03
N PHE A 30 -7.53 -9.78 -3.29
CA PHE A 30 -6.32 -9.02 -3.65
C PHE A 30 -6.42 -7.55 -3.25
N THR A 31 -7.55 -6.92 -3.57
CA THR A 31 -7.78 -5.50 -3.24
C THR A 31 -8.00 -5.28 -1.74
N ALA A 32 -8.64 -6.22 -1.03
CA ALA A 32 -8.76 -6.20 0.43
C ALA A 32 -7.39 -6.31 1.13
N LEU A 33 -6.50 -7.19 0.64
CA LEU A 33 -5.12 -7.27 1.10
C LEU A 33 -4.41 -5.93 0.92
N GLY A 34 -4.59 -5.26 -0.22
CA GLY A 34 -4.09 -3.91 -0.46
C GLY A 34 -4.59 -2.89 0.57
N GLN A 35 -5.85 -2.99 1.01
CA GLN A 35 -6.36 -2.12 2.08
C GLN A 35 -5.71 -2.44 3.43
N CYS A 36 -5.53 -3.71 3.78
CA CYS A 36 -4.82 -4.11 5.00
C CYS A 36 -3.40 -3.53 5.03
N LEU A 37 -2.67 -3.63 3.91
CA LEU A 37 -1.34 -3.03 3.78
C LEU A 37 -1.37 -1.51 3.94
N ASN A 38 -2.39 -0.84 3.39
CA ASN A 38 -2.56 0.60 3.55
C ASN A 38 -2.77 1.00 5.03
N PHE A 39 -3.60 0.26 5.77
CA PHE A 39 -3.80 0.48 7.21
C PHE A 39 -2.52 0.24 8.02
N ILE A 40 -1.75 -0.81 7.69
CA ILE A 40 -0.43 -1.04 8.29
C ILE A 40 0.50 0.16 8.00
N GLY A 41 0.47 0.67 6.77
CA GLY A 41 1.19 1.87 6.38
C GLY A 41 0.85 3.08 7.25
N VAL A 42 -0.44 3.35 7.49
CA VAL A 42 -0.87 4.44 8.41
C VAL A 42 -0.21 4.27 9.77
N SER A 43 -0.32 3.07 10.37
CA SER A 43 0.24 2.78 11.71
C SER A 43 1.76 2.97 11.77
N ILE A 44 2.49 2.54 10.73
CA ILE A 44 3.94 2.75 10.62
C ILE A 44 4.25 4.24 10.58
N LEU A 45 3.56 5.02 9.75
CA LEU A 45 3.80 6.45 9.64
C LEU A 45 3.47 7.20 10.93
N GLU A 46 2.47 6.76 11.68
CA GLU A 46 2.16 7.29 13.01
C GLU A 46 3.28 7.02 14.02
N LEU A 47 3.90 5.83 13.99
CA LEU A 47 5.07 5.52 14.81
C LEU A 47 6.24 6.47 14.50
N PHE A 48 6.53 6.71 13.21
CA PHE A 48 7.53 7.70 12.80
C PHE A 48 7.19 9.10 13.33
N TYR A 49 5.94 9.53 13.18
CA TYR A 49 5.50 10.83 13.63
C TYR A 49 5.58 11.00 15.15
N HIS A 50 5.18 10.00 15.93
CA HIS A 50 5.29 10.03 17.39
C HIS A 50 6.76 10.09 17.84
N ARG A 51 7.66 9.37 17.18
CA ARG A 51 9.10 9.46 17.43
C ARG A 51 9.66 10.84 17.10
N PHE A 52 9.24 11.40 15.96
CA PHE A 52 9.58 12.77 15.57
C PHE A 52 9.17 13.76 16.66
N GLN A 53 7.93 13.69 17.15
CA GLN A 53 7.46 14.53 18.24
C GLN A 53 8.32 14.33 19.50
N ALA A 54 8.50 13.09 19.96
CA ALA A 54 9.26 12.81 21.18
C ALA A 54 10.68 13.39 21.18
N VAL A 55 11.32 13.49 20.00
CA VAL A 55 12.68 14.02 19.87
C VAL A 55 12.69 15.54 19.64
N VAL A 56 11.71 16.09 18.91
CA VAL A 56 11.77 17.46 18.37
C VAL A 56 10.81 18.44 19.07
N VAL A 57 9.98 17.98 20.02
CA VAL A 57 8.88 18.73 20.68
C VAL A 57 9.24 20.08 21.31
N PHE A 58 10.52 20.40 21.54
CA PHE A 58 10.90 21.63 22.23
C PHE A 58 11.12 22.88 21.36
N ARG A 59 10.95 22.85 20.02
CA ARG A 59 11.06 24.07 19.21
C ARG A 59 9.96 24.21 18.15
N SER A 60 9.16 25.26 18.31
CA SER A 60 8.07 25.70 17.43
C SER A 60 8.59 26.37 16.15
N HIS A 61 9.19 25.61 15.23
CA HIS A 61 9.48 26.12 13.87
C HIS A 61 8.51 25.53 12.85
N PHE A 62 8.10 26.34 11.87
CA PHE A 62 7.09 25.98 10.87
C PHE A 62 7.44 24.71 10.07
N HIS A 63 8.71 24.52 9.69
CA HIS A 63 9.17 23.32 8.98
C HIS A 63 9.04 22.02 9.78
N LEU A 64 8.96 22.10 11.11
CA LEU A 64 8.77 20.95 11.98
C LEU A 64 7.30 20.48 12.01
N LYS A 65 6.37 21.23 11.41
CA LYS A 65 4.98 20.81 11.18
C LYS A 65 4.80 20.01 9.88
N LEU A 66 5.84 19.92 9.03
CA LEU A 66 5.75 19.21 7.74
C LEU A 66 5.33 17.74 7.89
N PRO A 67 5.92 16.92 8.80
CA PRO A 67 5.49 15.53 8.98
C PRO A 67 4.03 15.41 9.42
N PHE A 68 3.53 16.36 10.21
CA PHE A 68 2.12 16.41 10.62
C PHE A 68 1.18 16.65 9.43
N TYR A 69 1.50 17.63 8.58
CA TYR A 69 0.68 17.93 7.40
C TYR A 69 0.67 16.76 6.41
N ILE A 70 1.84 16.18 6.12
CA ILE A 70 1.94 15.05 5.18
C ILE A 70 1.21 13.81 5.74
N LEU A 71 1.33 13.52 7.04
CA LEU A 71 0.59 12.42 7.67
C LEU A 71 -0.94 12.62 7.57
N ASN A 72 -1.43 13.84 7.77
CA ASN A 72 -2.87 14.11 7.62
C ASN A 72 -3.33 13.99 6.16
N ILE A 73 -2.52 14.44 5.20
CA ILE A 73 -2.81 14.21 3.78
C ILE A 73 -2.84 12.71 3.49
N PHE A 74 -1.87 11.94 3.98
CA PHE A 74 -1.83 10.49 3.83
C PHE A 74 -3.13 9.84 4.37
N ARG A 75 -3.58 10.21 5.58
CA ARG A 75 -4.83 9.71 6.16
C ARG A 75 -6.05 10.01 5.28
N ILE A 76 -6.15 11.24 4.76
CA ILE A 76 -7.26 11.62 3.85
C ILE A 76 -7.20 10.78 2.56
N VAL A 77 -6.02 10.61 1.98
CA VAL A 77 -5.85 9.78 0.76
C VAL A 77 -6.16 8.31 1.05
N THR A 78 -5.83 7.78 2.23
CA THR A 78 -6.23 6.43 2.66
C THR A 78 -7.75 6.29 2.72
N LEU A 79 -8.47 7.28 3.28
CA LEU A 79 -9.93 7.26 3.29
C LEU A 79 -10.52 7.29 1.87
N ILE A 80 -9.96 8.13 0.99
CA ILE A 80 -10.36 8.17 -0.43
C ILE A 80 -10.11 6.81 -1.10
N HIS A 81 -8.96 6.17 -0.85
CA HIS A 81 -8.63 4.86 -1.39
C HIS A 81 -9.64 3.77 -0.95
N ILE A 82 -10.08 3.81 0.31
CA ILE A 82 -11.11 2.91 0.83
C ILE A 82 -12.45 3.18 0.14
N SER A 83 -12.83 4.45 -0.02
CA SER A 83 -14.08 4.82 -0.71
C SER A 83 -14.09 4.35 -2.17
N VAL A 84 -12.97 4.54 -2.90
CA VAL A 84 -12.81 4.06 -4.28
C VAL A 84 -12.92 2.54 -4.35
N PHE A 85 -12.32 1.82 -3.40
CA PHE A 85 -12.43 0.37 -3.32
C PHE A 85 -13.87 -0.11 -3.09
N ILE A 86 -14.58 0.48 -2.12
CA ILE A 86 -15.99 0.15 -1.85
C ILE A 86 -16.84 0.44 -3.08
N TRP A 87 -16.65 1.61 -3.70
CA TRP A 87 -17.38 2.01 -4.89
C TRP A 87 -17.13 1.06 -6.07
N GLY A 88 -15.87 0.72 -6.35
CA GLY A 88 -15.48 -0.20 -7.41
C GLY A 88 -16.05 -1.62 -7.24
N ARG A 89 -16.43 -2.01 -6.01
CA ARG A 89 -17.06 -3.29 -5.70
C ARG A 89 -18.58 -3.25 -5.74
N LEU A 90 -19.19 -2.14 -5.30
CA LEU A 90 -20.65 -2.00 -5.27
C LEU A 90 -21.21 -1.60 -6.63
N HIS A 91 -20.39 -1.03 -7.52
CA HIS A 91 -20.87 -0.57 -8.81
C HIS A 91 -21.07 -1.75 -9.79
N PRO A 92 -22.30 -1.97 -10.31
CA PRO A 92 -22.58 -3.13 -11.17
C PRO A 92 -21.77 -3.11 -12.47
N ARG A 93 -21.44 -1.93 -13.00
CA ARG A 93 -20.73 -1.79 -14.28
C ARG A 93 -19.27 -2.27 -14.20
N THR A 94 -18.58 -2.05 -13.09
CA THR A 94 -17.18 -2.48 -12.92
C THR A 94 -17.09 -4.00 -12.79
N LEU A 95 -18.04 -4.61 -12.07
CA LEU A 95 -18.19 -6.06 -11.98
C LEU A 95 -18.47 -6.71 -13.34
N MET A 96 -19.43 -6.17 -14.10
CA MET A 96 -19.74 -6.68 -15.44
C MET A 96 -18.59 -6.47 -16.44
N TYR A 97 -17.84 -5.38 -16.32
CA TYR A 97 -16.70 -5.11 -17.20
C TYR A 97 -15.58 -6.14 -17.02
N GLN A 98 -15.24 -6.50 -15.78
CA GLN A 98 -14.23 -7.53 -15.51
C GLN A 98 -14.69 -8.91 -15.98
N GLU A 99 -15.97 -9.26 -15.75
CA GLU A 99 -16.51 -10.55 -16.20
C GLU A 99 -16.53 -10.65 -17.74
N ASN A 100 -16.95 -9.58 -18.43
CA ASN A 100 -16.95 -9.56 -19.89
C ASN A 100 -15.54 -9.68 -20.47
N LYS A 101 -14.56 -8.94 -19.92
CA LYS A 101 -13.16 -9.02 -20.35
C LYS A 101 -12.56 -10.39 -20.09
N ARG A 102 -12.92 -11.04 -18.99
CA ARG A 102 -12.52 -12.40 -18.68
C ARG A 102 -13.07 -13.39 -19.70
N VAL A 103 -14.37 -13.32 -20.01
CA VAL A 103 -15.02 -14.18 -21.01
C VAL A 103 -14.41 -13.96 -22.40
N ASP A 104 -14.14 -12.70 -22.77
CA ASP A 104 -13.48 -12.37 -24.04
C ASP A 104 -12.06 -12.92 -24.11
N LEU A 105 -11.30 -12.90 -23.01
CA LEU A 105 -9.96 -13.47 -22.94
C LEU A 105 -9.98 -14.99 -23.13
N LEU A 106 -10.90 -15.69 -22.46
CA LEU A 106 -11.07 -17.15 -22.61
C LEU A 106 -11.50 -17.54 -24.03
N LYS A 107 -12.33 -16.72 -24.69
CA LYS A 107 -12.74 -16.92 -26.09
C LYS A 107 -11.60 -16.67 -27.08
N LYS A 108 -10.76 -15.66 -26.82
CA LYS A 108 -9.70 -15.24 -27.75
C LYS A 108 -8.54 -16.23 -27.79
N ILE A 109 -8.30 -16.97 -26.70
CA ILE A 109 -7.17 -17.89 -26.58
C ILE A 109 -7.67 -19.24 -26.05
N PRO A 110 -8.03 -20.18 -26.95
CA PRO A 110 -8.64 -21.46 -26.58
C PRO A 110 -7.70 -22.46 -25.88
N TYR A 111 -6.40 -22.13 -25.78
CA TYR A 111 -5.41 -22.94 -25.05
C TYR A 111 -5.22 -22.48 -23.59
N LEU A 112 -6.00 -21.51 -23.10
CA LEU A 112 -5.93 -21.11 -21.70
C LEU A 112 -6.53 -22.20 -20.80
N PRO A 113 -5.88 -22.50 -19.64
CA PRO A 113 -6.45 -23.39 -18.64
C PRO A 113 -7.86 -22.93 -18.22
N GLU A 114 -8.81 -23.86 -18.14
CA GLU A 114 -10.19 -23.58 -17.71
C GLU A 114 -10.25 -23.02 -16.28
N GLU A 115 -9.24 -23.31 -15.46
CA GLU A 115 -9.08 -22.78 -14.11
C GLU A 115 -8.98 -21.25 -14.10
N LEU A 116 -8.52 -20.63 -15.19
CA LEU A 116 -8.52 -19.17 -15.38
C LEU A 116 -9.93 -18.59 -15.54
N GLY A 117 -10.94 -19.43 -15.70
CA GLY A 117 -12.37 -19.11 -15.67
C GLY A 117 -12.99 -19.10 -14.27
N CYS A 118 -12.31 -19.59 -13.24
CA CYS A 118 -12.87 -19.67 -11.88
C CYS A 118 -13.01 -18.32 -11.18
N PHE A 119 -14.13 -18.02 -10.52
CA PHE A 119 -14.39 -16.77 -9.79
C PHE A 119 -13.29 -16.33 -8.78
N THR A 120 -12.47 -17.28 -8.33
CA THR A 120 -11.33 -17.11 -7.42
C THR A 120 -10.04 -16.62 -8.11
N VAL A 121 -9.98 -16.65 -9.43
CA VAL A 121 -8.87 -16.13 -10.24
C VAL A 121 -9.13 -14.68 -10.62
N SER A 122 -8.15 -13.83 -10.33
CA SER A 122 -8.11 -12.43 -10.76
C SER A 122 -7.10 -12.26 -11.89
N ILE A 123 -7.56 -11.63 -12.97
CA ILE A 123 -6.71 -11.19 -14.09
C ILE A 123 -6.51 -9.70 -13.92
N ALA A 124 -5.25 -9.24 -13.99
CA ALA A 124 -4.97 -7.82 -14.05
C ALA A 124 -5.50 -7.26 -15.38
N VAL A 125 -6.53 -6.41 -15.32
CA VAL A 125 -7.09 -5.72 -16.49
C VAL A 125 -6.60 -4.27 -16.45
N PRO A 126 -5.46 -3.94 -17.08
CA PRO A 126 -4.85 -2.62 -17.01
C PRO A 126 -5.72 -1.54 -17.68
N GLU A 127 -6.69 -1.93 -18.51
CA GLU A 127 -7.65 -1.02 -19.16
C GLU A 127 -8.82 -0.64 -18.25
N ASP A 128 -9.03 -1.33 -17.12
CA ASP A 128 -10.14 -1.04 -16.20
C ASP A 128 -9.89 0.31 -15.49
N PRO A 129 -10.75 1.32 -15.70
CA PRO A 129 -10.59 2.63 -15.06
C PRO A 129 -10.53 2.53 -13.53
N ASN A 130 -11.27 1.60 -12.93
CA ASN A 130 -11.24 1.40 -11.49
C ASN A 130 -9.90 0.85 -11.01
N PHE A 131 -9.29 -0.05 -11.77
CA PHE A 131 -7.96 -0.58 -11.50
C PHE A 131 -6.90 0.52 -11.63
N ILE A 132 -6.94 1.31 -12.70
CA ILE A 132 -6.01 2.44 -12.92
C ILE A 132 -6.09 3.44 -11.77
N ILE A 133 -7.30 3.86 -11.36
CA ILE A 133 -7.49 4.82 -10.27
C ILE A 133 -6.95 4.24 -8.96
N THR A 134 -7.25 2.98 -8.65
CA THR A 134 -6.81 2.32 -7.41
C THR A 134 -5.27 2.26 -7.35
N VAL A 135 -4.63 1.79 -8.41
CA VAL A 135 -3.15 1.70 -8.49
C VAL A 135 -2.51 3.09 -8.43
N SER A 136 -3.11 4.09 -9.08
CA SER A 136 -2.61 5.47 -9.06
C SER A 136 -2.63 6.08 -7.66
N ILE A 137 -3.75 5.93 -6.95
CA ILE A 137 -3.88 6.39 -5.55
C ILE A 137 -2.88 5.65 -4.66
N TRP A 138 -2.71 4.34 -4.86
CA TRP A 138 -1.73 3.55 -4.12
C TRP A 138 -0.30 4.05 -4.34
N GLY A 139 0.08 4.38 -5.58
CA GLY A 139 1.38 4.99 -5.89
C GLY A 139 1.59 6.34 -5.17
N VAL A 140 0.55 7.17 -5.11
CA VAL A 140 0.59 8.44 -4.35
C VAL A 140 0.80 8.18 -2.85
N LEU A 141 0.10 7.19 -2.27
CA LEU A 141 0.28 6.81 -0.87
C LEU A 141 1.71 6.37 -0.59
N VAL A 142 2.29 5.50 -1.41
CA VAL A 142 3.69 5.06 -1.27
C VAL A 142 4.65 6.25 -1.30
N ALA A 143 4.48 7.17 -2.25
CA ALA A 143 5.32 8.37 -2.35
C ALA A 143 5.21 9.28 -1.12
N LEU A 144 3.99 9.50 -0.62
CA LEU A 144 3.74 10.28 0.61
C LEU A 144 4.36 9.59 1.83
N GLY A 145 4.21 8.28 1.96
CA GLY A 145 4.77 7.50 3.06
C GLY A 145 6.29 7.56 3.11
N MET A 146 6.96 7.37 1.97
CA MET A 146 8.41 7.52 1.86
C MET A 146 8.86 8.94 2.24
N THR A 147 8.10 9.96 1.84
CA THR A 147 8.40 11.36 2.20
C THR A 147 8.33 11.58 3.71
N VAL A 148 7.32 11.03 4.41
CA VAL A 148 7.21 11.13 5.88
C VAL A 148 8.38 10.43 6.57
N ILE A 149 8.73 9.21 6.13
CA ILE A 149 9.83 8.43 6.72
C ILE A 149 11.15 9.19 6.55
N ILE A 150 11.47 9.59 5.32
CA ILE A 150 12.72 10.29 5.00
C ILE A 150 12.80 11.63 5.75
N SER A 151 11.74 12.44 5.71
CA SER A 151 11.73 13.74 6.40
C SER A 151 11.91 13.59 7.91
N THR A 152 11.24 12.62 8.52
CA THR A 152 11.37 12.30 9.95
C THR A 152 12.81 11.94 10.31
N VAL A 153 13.42 11.02 9.57
CA VAL A 153 14.80 10.57 9.80
C VAL A 153 15.79 11.73 9.64
N ILE A 154 15.64 12.54 8.59
CA ILE A 154 16.49 13.70 8.33
C ILE A 154 16.37 14.71 9.47
N PHE A 155 15.15 15.09 9.86
CA PHE A 155 14.96 16.10 10.90
C PHE A 155 15.45 15.64 12.28
N ILE A 156 15.20 14.38 12.66
CA ILE A 156 15.74 13.83 13.91
C ILE A 156 17.27 13.83 13.87
N THR A 157 17.87 13.37 12.76
CA THR A 157 19.34 13.33 12.63
C THR A 157 19.96 14.73 12.70
N GLN A 158 19.37 15.72 12.02
CA GLN A 158 19.81 17.10 12.08
C GLN A 158 19.66 17.69 13.49
N PHE A 159 18.58 17.36 14.20
CA PHE A 159 18.36 17.78 15.58
C PHE A 159 19.43 17.19 16.53
N LEU A 160 19.68 15.88 16.46
CA LEU A 160 20.68 15.21 17.30
C LEU A 160 22.10 15.74 17.07
N LYS A 161 22.43 16.12 15.83
CA LYS A 161 23.71 16.79 15.51
C LYS A 161 23.83 18.17 16.14
N LYS A 162 22.76 18.97 16.11
CA LYS A 162 22.76 20.36 16.63
C LYS A 162 22.55 20.48 18.14
N ALA A 163 21.96 19.47 18.78
CA ALA A 163 21.64 19.53 20.20
C ALA A 163 22.91 19.47 21.07
N GLN A 164 23.32 20.61 21.64
CA GLN A 164 24.46 20.68 22.57
C GLN A 164 24.11 20.19 23.98
N ASN A 165 22.82 20.23 24.35
CA ASN A 165 22.34 19.91 25.70
C ASN A 165 22.07 18.40 25.94
N LEU A 166 22.27 17.55 24.92
CA LEU A 166 22.02 16.10 25.03
C LEU A 166 23.33 15.35 25.24
N SER A 167 23.34 14.41 26.19
CA SER A 167 24.48 13.50 26.41
C SER A 167 24.77 12.65 25.18
N SER A 168 26.03 12.22 25.02
CA SER A 168 26.45 11.34 23.92
C SER A 168 25.69 10.01 23.90
N GLN A 169 25.39 9.45 25.08
CA GLN A 169 24.62 8.22 25.23
C GLN A 169 23.16 8.41 24.78
N THR A 170 22.54 9.53 25.14
CA THR A 170 21.17 9.86 24.70
C THR A 170 21.10 10.02 23.19
N LYS A 171 22.09 10.67 22.57
CA LYS A 171 22.16 10.81 21.10
C LYS A 171 22.30 9.45 20.41
N LYS A 172 23.15 8.56 20.94
CA LYS A 172 23.34 7.20 20.41
C LYS A 172 22.05 6.38 20.51
N LEU A 173 21.36 6.44 21.65
CA LEU A 173 20.08 5.76 21.87
C LEU A 173 19.00 6.22 20.88
N GLN A 174 18.83 7.54 20.71
CA GLN A 174 17.84 8.08 19.77
C GLN A 174 18.16 7.71 18.32
N THR A 175 19.44 7.68 17.95
CA THR A 175 19.87 7.25 16.61
C THR A 175 19.54 5.77 16.36
N MET A 176 19.82 4.90 17.33
CA MET A 176 19.48 3.46 17.23
C MET A 176 17.97 3.23 17.16
N LEU A 177 17.17 4.01 17.90
CA LEU A 177 15.71 3.91 17.87
C LEU A 177 15.13 4.29 16.50
N VAL A 178 15.65 5.34 15.86
CA VAL A 178 15.24 5.72 14.50
C VAL A 178 15.68 4.67 13.48
N LEU A 179 16.92 4.16 13.60
CA LEU A 179 17.44 3.13 12.70
C LEU A 179 16.65 1.82 12.81
N SER A 180 16.25 1.43 14.02
CA SER A 180 15.36 0.29 14.24
C SER A 180 14.01 0.47 13.55
N LEU A 181 13.43 1.67 13.59
CA LEU A 181 12.19 1.98 12.89
C LEU A 181 12.34 1.88 11.36
N VAL A 182 13.48 2.33 10.82
CA VAL A 182 13.76 2.23 9.37
C VAL A 182 13.94 0.77 8.94
N LEU A 183 14.56 -0.08 9.77
CA LEU A 183 14.72 -1.50 9.47
C LEU A 183 13.40 -2.29 9.50
N GLN A 184 12.36 -1.75 10.13
CA GLN A 184 11.04 -2.38 10.22
C GLN A 184 10.16 -2.10 8.98
N VAL A 185 10.56 -1.18 8.11
CA VAL A 185 9.86 -0.78 6.89
C VAL A 185 10.55 -1.36 5.66
#